data_AF-A0A2W5RSA6-F1
#
_entry.id   AF-A0A2W5RSA6-F1
#
_cell.length_a   1.000
_cell.length_b   1.000
_cell.length_c   1.000
_cell.angle_alpha   90.00
_cell.angle_beta   90.00
_cell.angle_gamma   90.00
#
_symmetry.space_group_name_H-M   'P 1'
#
loop_
_entity.id
_entity.type
_entity.pdbx_description
1 polymer ?
#
loop_
_entity_poly.entity_id
_entity_poly.type
_entity_poly.pdbx_seq_one_letter_code
_entity_poly.pdbx_strand_id
1 'polypeptide(L)'
;MNQRASHSKLPEFGTTKSQTSAILYQEPTLEETKPQHKPLIELAKNFAAGTLLMISIFSFGLLILKGCADDVEHQKAMAVKHQLQFGSGK
;
A
#
# COMPACT_ATOMS: atom_id res chain seq x y z
N MET A 1 -68.25 42.14 41.98
CA MET A 1 -67.27 41.05 41.75
C MET A 1 -66.99 41.00 40.25
N ASN A 2 -65.86 41.55 39.79
CA ASN A 2 -65.53 41.58 38.35
C ASN A 2 -64.37 40.61 38.09
N GLN A 3 -64.68 39.36 37.74
CA GLN A 3 -63.68 38.39 37.29
C GLN A 3 -63.43 38.61 35.80
N ARG A 4 -62.30 39.24 35.47
CA ARG A 4 -61.82 39.33 34.09
C ARG A 4 -60.87 38.15 33.86
N ALA A 5 -61.36 37.08 33.26
CA ALA A 5 -60.52 35.94 32.89
C ALA A 5 -59.54 36.38 31.78
N SER A 6 -58.24 36.36 32.09
CA SER A 6 -57.18 36.63 31.12
C SER A 6 -56.94 35.37 30.28
N HIS A 7 -57.42 35.38 29.03
CA HIS A 7 -57.33 34.25 28.10
C HIS A 7 -56.06 34.23 27.24
N SER A 8 -55.07 35.08 27.53
CA SER A 8 -53.80 35.09 26.78
C SER A 8 -52.70 34.40 27.58
N LYS A 9 -52.68 33.07 27.54
CA LYS A 9 -51.47 32.29 27.81
C LYS A 9 -51.02 31.68 26.49
N LEU A 10 -50.24 32.45 25.73
CA LEU A 10 -49.46 31.90 24.62
C LEU A 10 -48.40 30.96 25.21
N PRO A 11 -48.19 29.76 24.65
CA PRO A 11 -47.13 28.87 25.11
C PRO A 11 -45.76 29.50 24.81
N GLU A 12 -44.88 29.52 25.80
CA GLU A 12 -43.48 29.91 25.60
C GLU A 12 -42.75 28.79 24.85
N PHE A 13 -42.32 29.07 23.63
CA PHE A 13 -41.51 28.13 22.85
C PHE A 13 -40.11 28.07 23.48
N GLY A 14 -39.89 27.09 24.34
CA GLY A 14 -38.72 26.97 25.21
C GLY A 14 -37.35 26.74 24.55
N THR A 15 -37.20 26.91 23.24
CA THR A 15 -35.88 26.85 22.58
C THR A 15 -35.85 27.71 21.31
N THR A 16 -34.93 28.69 21.28
CA THR A 16 -34.54 29.47 20.09
C THR A 16 -33.59 28.66 19.19
N LYS A 17 -33.92 27.41 18.88
CA LYS A 17 -33.13 26.60 17.95
C LYS A 17 -34.06 25.91 16.97
N SER A 18 -33.78 26.12 15.69
CA SER A 18 -34.49 25.44 14.60
C SER A 18 -34.30 23.93 14.75
N GLN A 19 -35.39 23.17 14.69
CA GLN A 19 -35.40 21.70 14.70
C GLN A 19 -34.88 21.09 13.38
N THR A 20 -34.41 21.93 12.44
CA THR A 20 -33.90 21.56 11.12
C THR A 20 -32.38 21.77 11.00
N SER A 21 -31.61 21.43 12.02
CA SER A 21 -30.14 21.41 11.92
C SER A 21 -29.59 20.11 11.34
N ALA A 22 -30.38 19.37 10.56
CA ALA A 22 -29.88 18.30 9.72
C ALA A 22 -29.07 18.96 8.59
N ILE A 23 -27.78 19.11 8.81
CA ILE A 23 -26.83 19.71 7.87
C ILE A 23 -26.84 18.82 6.62
N LEU A 24 -27.33 19.35 5.49
CA LEU A 24 -27.47 18.60 4.23
C LEU A 24 -26.10 18.15 3.67
N TYR A 25 -25.04 18.92 3.98
CA TYR A 25 -23.65 18.60 3.67
C TYR A 25 -22.73 19.46 4.57
N GLN A 26 -21.76 18.82 5.22
CA GLN A 26 -20.73 19.49 6.02
C GLN A 26 -19.38 19.21 5.38
N GLU A 27 -18.57 20.25 5.16
CA GLU A 27 -17.21 20.05 4.66
C GLU A 27 -16.39 19.27 5.71
N PRO A 28 -15.63 18.24 5.29
CA PRO A 28 -14.86 17.43 6.21
C PRO A 28 -13.82 18.32 6.90
N THR A 29 -13.71 18.15 8.22
CA THR A 29 -12.76 18.92 9.02
C THR A 29 -11.32 18.48 8.73
N LEU A 30 -10.34 19.38 8.94
CA LEU A 30 -8.91 19.06 8.71
C LEU A 30 -8.42 17.85 9.54
N GLU A 31 -9.07 17.57 10.67
CA GLU A 31 -8.77 16.40 11.51
C GLU A 31 -9.28 15.09 10.88
N GLU A 32 -10.37 15.12 10.11
CA GLU A 32 -10.93 13.95 9.42
C GLU A 32 -10.24 13.64 8.10
N THR A 33 -9.62 14.65 7.48
CA THR A 33 -8.80 14.45 6.27
C THR A 33 -7.40 13.94 6.58
N LYS A 34 -7.00 13.90 7.86
CA LYS A 34 -5.69 13.40 8.25
C LYS A 34 -5.66 11.88 8.13
N PRO A 35 -4.82 11.32 7.26
CA PRO A 35 -4.65 9.88 7.21
C PRO A 35 -4.22 9.37 8.60
N GLN A 36 -4.98 8.41 9.15
CA GLN A 36 -4.64 7.63 10.36
C GLN A 36 -3.48 6.68 10.05
N HIS A 37 -2.36 7.21 9.57
CA HIS A 37 -1.17 6.45 9.23
C HIS A 37 -0.40 6.17 10.51
N LYS A 38 -0.41 4.90 10.90
CA LYS A 38 0.46 4.42 11.98
C LYS A 38 1.88 4.35 11.41
N PRO A 39 2.82 5.22 11.85
CA PRO A 39 4.13 5.35 11.22
C PRO A 39 4.95 4.05 11.26
N LEU A 40 4.70 3.20 12.26
CA LEU A 40 5.34 1.88 12.37
C LEU A 40 4.88 0.90 11.28
N ILE A 41 3.62 0.97 10.85
CA ILE A 41 3.08 0.08 9.81
C ILE A 41 3.64 0.47 8.43
N GLU A 42 3.75 1.77 8.18
CA GLU A 42 4.38 2.33 6.98
C GLU A 42 5.85 1.92 6.88
N LEU A 43 6.60 2.07 7.99
CA LEU A 43 8.00 1.65 8.07
C LEU A 43 8.15 0.14 7.77
N ALA A 44 7.32 -0.70 8.39
CA ALA A 44 7.36 -2.14 8.18
C ALA A 44 7.02 -2.52 6.73
N LYS A 45 6.01 -1.86 6.12
CA LYS A 45 5.68 -2.05 4.70
C LYS A 45 6.85 -1.70 3.78
N ASN A 46 7.45 -0.54 4.00
CA ASN A 46 8.55 -0.06 3.16
C ASN A 46 9.80 -0.92 3.33
N PHE A 47 10.09 -1.38 4.55
CA PHE A 47 11.17 -2.31 4.82
C PHE A 47 10.94 -3.67 4.15
N ALA A 48 9.73 -4.23 4.25
CA ALA A 48 9.37 -5.49 3.61
C ALA A 48 9.48 -5.41 2.08
N ALA A 49 8.98 -4.33 1.48
CA ALA A 49 9.08 -4.08 0.05
C ALA A 49 10.55 -3.97 -0.40
N GLY A 50 11.38 -3.20 0.33
CA GLY A 50 12.80 -3.07 0.03
C GLY A 50 13.55 -4.40 0.15
N THR A 51 13.26 -5.18 1.19
CA THR A 51 13.90 -6.48 1.41
C THR A 51 13.56 -7.47 0.30
N LEU A 52 12.28 -7.54 -0.11
CA LEU A 52 11.84 -8.40 -1.21
C LEU A 52 12.52 -8.03 -2.53
N LEU A 53 12.68 -6.74 -2.81
CA LEU A 53 13.35 -6.24 -4.00
C LEU A 53 14.85 -6.61 -4.02
N MET A 54 15.53 -6.48 -2.88
CA MET A 54 16.94 -6.87 -2.78
C MET A 54 17.15 -8.38 -2.94
N ILE A 55 16.30 -9.20 -2.32
CA ILE A 55 16.38 -10.67 -2.44
C ILE A 55 16.16 -11.11 -3.90
N SER A 56 15.21 -10.49 -4.59
CA SER A 56 14.93 -10.83 -5.98
C SER A 56 16.10 -10.47 -6.90
N ILE A 57 16.65 -9.26 -6.79
CA ILE A 57 17.85 -8.87 -7.56
C ILE A 57 19.03 -9.82 -7.27
N PHE A 58 19.28 -10.14 -6.01
CA PHE A 58 20.37 -11.03 -5.62
C PHE A 58 20.18 -12.45 -6.18
N SER A 59 18.96 -12.99 -6.11
CA SER A 59 18.64 -14.31 -6.64
C SER A 59 18.83 -14.38 -8.16
N PHE A 60 18.41 -13.35 -8.90
CA PHE A 60 18.68 -13.25 -10.34
C PHE A 60 20.18 -13.20 -10.63
N GLY A 61 20.94 -12.43 -9.85
CA GLY A 61 22.40 -12.38 -9.97
C GLY A 61 23.04 -13.76 -9.81
N LEU A 62 22.64 -14.54 -8.81
CA LEU A 62 23.14 -15.90 -8.58
C LEU A 62 22.77 -16.86 -9.72
N LEU A 63 21.55 -16.78 -10.23
CA LEU A 63 21.10 -17.62 -11.36
C LEU A 63 21.90 -17.32 -12.62
N ILE A 64 22.16 -16.04 -12.91
CA ILE A 64 22.98 -15.64 -14.07
C ILE A 64 24.42 -16.14 -13.89
N LEU A 65 25.01 -15.93 -12.71
CA LEU A 65 26.39 -16.38 -12.45
C LEU A 65 26.53 -17.89 -12.61
N LYS A 66 25.57 -18.65 -12.08
CA LYS A 66 25.52 -20.10 -12.22
C LYS A 66 25.33 -20.52 -13.68
N GLY A 67 24.43 -19.85 -14.40
CA GLY A 67 24.21 -20.07 -15.83
C GLY A 67 25.49 -19.87 -16.64
N CYS A 68 26.20 -18.76 -16.42
CA CYS A 68 27.46 -18.49 -17.10
C CYS A 68 28.54 -19.54 -16.79
N ALA A 69 28.63 -20.02 -15.54
CA ALA A 69 29.58 -21.06 -15.17
C ALA A 69 29.25 -22.41 -15.85
N ASP A 70 27.96 -22.79 -15.85
CA ASP A 70 27.50 -24.02 -16.50
C ASP A 70 27.67 -23.95 -18.03
N ASP A 71 27.46 -22.79 -18.67
CA ASP A 71 27.67 -22.57 -20.10
C ASP A 71 29.14 -22.76 -20.51
N VAL A 72 30.07 -22.21 -19.72
CA VAL A 72 31.52 -22.36 -19.97
C VAL A 72 31.92 -23.83 -19.90
N GLU A 73 31.40 -24.56 -18.91
CA GLU A 73 31.69 -25.99 -18.77
C GLU A 73 31.12 -26.79 -19.95
N HIS A 74 29.91 -26.45 -20.40
CA HIS A 74 29.31 -27.08 -21.58
C HIS A 74 30.13 -26.84 -22.85
N GLN A 75 30.62 -25.61 -23.06
CA GLN A 75 31.48 -25.28 -24.20
C GLN A 75 32.80 -26.03 -24.16
N LYS A 76 33.43 -26.15 -22.99
CA LYS A 76 34.66 -26.95 -22.82
C LYS A 76 34.41 -28.42 -23.16
N ALA A 77 33.32 -29.00 -22.66
CA ALA A 77 32.96 -30.38 -22.94
C ALA A 77 32.70 -30.61 -24.45
N MET A 78 32.03 -29.67 -25.12
CA MET A 78 31.82 -29.74 -26.57
C MET A 78 33.12 -29.56 -27.36
N ALA A 79 34.01 -28.67 -26.94
CA ALA A 79 35.31 -28.47 -27.58
C ALA A 79 36.21 -29.71 -27.48
N VAL A 80 36.25 -30.37 -26.31
CA VAL A 80 37.01 -31.62 -26.12
C VAL A 80 36.43 -32.73 -27.00
N LYS A 81 35.10 -32.89 -27.05
CA LYS A 81 34.46 -33.86 -27.94
C LYS A 81 34.81 -33.61 -29.41
N HIS A 82 34.77 -32.36 -29.86
CA HIS A 82 35.13 -31.99 -31.21
C HIS A 82 36.61 -32.29 -31.51
N GLN A 83 37.53 -31.99 -30.59
CA GLN A 83 38.94 -32.36 -30.74
C GLN A 83 39.18 -33.86 -30.81
N LEU A 84 38.45 -34.67 -30.03
CA LEU A 84 38.57 -36.14 -30.12
C LEU A 84 38.04 -36.67 -31.45
N GLN A 85 36.96 -36.09 -31.98
CA GLN A 85 36.34 -36.53 -33.22
C GLN A 85 37.14 -36.16 -34.47
N PHE A 86 37.78 -34.99 -34.49
CA PHE A 86 38.50 -34.47 -35.68
C PHE A 86 40.01 -34.33 -35.51
N GLY A 87 40.52 -34.40 -34.28
CA GLY A 87 41.96 -34.30 -33.96
C GLY A 87 42.70 -35.64 -33.96
N SER A 88 42.00 -36.76 -34.01
CA SER A 88 42.60 -38.11 -34.11
C SER A 88 43.03 -38.49 -35.54
N GLY A 89 43.05 -37.54 -36.47
CA GLY A 89 43.52 -37.72 -37.84
C GLY A 89 44.92 -37.14 -38.04
N LYS A 90 45.94 -37.84 -37.55
CA LYS A 90 47.34 -37.70 -38.00
C LYS A 90 48.04 -39.04 -37.92
#